data_AF-A0A4Z2EYV9-F1
#
_entry.id   AF-A0A4Z2EYV9-F1
#
_cell.length_a   1.000
_cell.length_b   1.000
_cell.length_c   1.000
_cell.angle_alpha   90.00
_cell.angle_beta   90.00
_cell.angle_gamma   90.00
#
_symmetry.space_group_name_H-M   'P 1'
#
loop_
_entity.id
_entity.type
_entity.pdbx_description
1 polymer ?
#
loop_
_entity_poly.entity_id
_entity_poly.type
_entity_poly.pdbx_seq_one_letter_code
_entity_poly.pdbx_strand_id
1 'polypeptide(L)'
;MMEFDGNFNTNVSKTICCDRLSPNVNSRAFNPGRDLNSVLADNLKSNPGIKWQYFSSEEGIFTVFPAHKFQCKGVYEHRSRPVYVSAVAPQSKHIVVMVDHGASVTDTQLQIARDSALVILNAVDEHDKISILSVAEAVRSCSLDQCYKSLLSPATSETKRKMSTFVSNIKASDAATQHAAGFQKAFQLLRNTSGLCKHGATTDMVIIYLSSGITSRESSEPEKRATLSVVREENRHLNNSVMILTYALMNEGVTGLKELAFLRDLAEQNSVKYGVDRKSDRDRDRDRERSASSGMSSSGSSGSTMTAVVKGSMMVLNQLSNLETTVGRFYINLPNRMIDLARFSLPYSDPMGDGFIMTVSRPCYFGNLLLGVVGVDVNLAYILEDVTYYQDSLASYTFLIDNKGQWVELRR
;
A
#
# COMPACT_ATOMS: atom_id res chain seq x y z
N MET A 1 4.08 -12.28 -37.79
CA MET A 1 5.56 -12.24 -37.79
C MET A 1 5.99 -11.22 -36.75
N MET A 2 7.06 -11.47 -35.99
CA MET A 2 7.63 -10.48 -35.07
C MET A 2 8.83 -9.82 -35.76
N GLU A 3 8.88 -8.50 -35.75
CA GLU A 3 9.93 -7.70 -36.38
C GLU A 3 10.52 -6.74 -35.36
N PHE A 4 11.81 -6.46 -35.49
CA PHE A 4 12.49 -5.52 -34.60
C PHE A 4 11.91 -4.11 -34.80
N ASP A 5 11.55 -3.45 -33.71
CA ASP A 5 11.09 -2.08 -33.74
C ASP A 5 11.92 -1.21 -32.80
N GLY A 6 12.49 -0.14 -33.36
CA GLY A 6 13.36 0.78 -32.62
C GLY A 6 12.64 1.61 -31.54
N ASN A 7 11.33 1.85 -31.68
CA ASN A 7 10.56 2.51 -30.63
C ASN A 7 10.40 1.58 -29.42
N PHE A 8 10.21 0.28 -29.62
CA PHE A 8 10.07 -0.68 -28.51
C PHE A 8 11.40 -1.31 -28.06
N ASN A 9 12.47 -1.10 -28.84
CA ASN A 9 13.79 -1.72 -28.70
C ASN A 9 13.73 -3.26 -28.57
N THR A 10 12.79 -3.91 -29.26
CA THR A 10 12.63 -5.37 -29.22
C THR A 10 11.83 -5.85 -30.44
N ASN A 11 11.78 -7.17 -30.62
CA ASN A 11 10.95 -7.79 -31.66
C ASN A 11 9.48 -7.80 -31.24
N VAL A 12 8.63 -7.13 -32.01
CA VAL A 12 7.21 -6.96 -31.73
C VAL A 12 6.32 -7.39 -32.89
N SER A 13 5.06 -7.69 -32.61
CA SER A 13 4.01 -7.88 -33.62
C SER A 13 2.94 -6.81 -33.45
N LYS A 14 2.89 -5.85 -34.38
CA LYS A 14 1.96 -4.69 -34.34
C LYS A 14 0.53 -5.01 -34.78
N THR A 15 0.17 -6.28 -34.84
CA THR A 15 -1.18 -6.72 -35.27
C THR A 15 -1.95 -7.45 -34.19
N ILE A 16 -1.27 -7.88 -33.12
CA ILE A 16 -1.86 -8.68 -32.04
C ILE A 16 -1.29 -8.27 -30.68
N CYS A 17 -2.05 -8.52 -29.62
CA CYS A 17 -1.64 -8.44 -28.23
C CYS A 17 -1.09 -9.80 -27.73
N CYS A 18 -0.40 -9.78 -26.58
CA CYS A 18 -0.09 -10.98 -25.82
C CYS A 18 -0.59 -10.86 -24.38
N ASP A 19 -0.99 -11.99 -23.80
CA ASP A 19 -1.48 -12.05 -22.42
C ASP A 19 -0.40 -12.64 -21.50
N ARG A 20 -0.27 -12.05 -20.31
CA ARG A 20 0.47 -12.60 -19.19
C ARG A 20 -0.48 -12.82 -18.02
N LEU A 21 -0.50 -14.04 -17.51
CA LEU A 21 -1.45 -14.46 -16.49
C LEU A 21 -0.80 -14.44 -15.11
N SER A 22 -1.47 -13.81 -14.15
CA SER A 22 -1.19 -14.01 -12.73
C SER A 22 -1.39 -15.49 -12.33
N PRO A 23 -0.74 -15.97 -11.26
CA PRO A 23 -1.09 -17.24 -10.66
C PRO A 23 -2.57 -17.25 -10.27
N ASN A 24 -3.21 -18.41 -10.43
CA ASN A 24 -4.61 -18.67 -10.03
C ASN A 24 -5.68 -17.85 -10.79
N VAL A 25 -5.39 -17.36 -11.99
CA VAL A 25 -6.41 -16.76 -12.87
C VAL A 25 -7.48 -17.81 -13.24
N ASN A 26 -8.74 -17.44 -13.09
CA ASN A 26 -9.87 -18.28 -13.49
C ASN A 26 -9.91 -18.42 -15.02
N SER A 27 -10.15 -19.63 -15.53
CA SER A 27 -10.26 -19.88 -16.98
C SER A 27 -11.42 -19.13 -17.66
N ARG A 28 -12.38 -18.65 -16.88
CA ARG A 28 -13.54 -17.84 -17.33
C ARG A 28 -13.39 -16.35 -17.04
N ALA A 29 -12.21 -15.90 -16.62
CA ALA A 29 -11.96 -14.49 -16.34
C ALA A 29 -12.19 -13.63 -17.59
N PHE A 30 -12.69 -12.42 -17.37
CA PHE A 30 -12.92 -11.45 -18.43
C PHE A 30 -11.60 -11.09 -19.13
N ASN A 31 -11.50 -11.45 -20.42
CA ASN A 31 -10.32 -11.23 -21.26
C ASN A 31 -10.72 -10.58 -22.59
N PRO A 32 -10.78 -9.24 -22.66
CA PRO A 32 -11.12 -8.52 -23.90
C PRO A 32 -9.95 -8.42 -24.87
N GLY A 33 -8.76 -8.95 -24.57
CA GLY A 33 -7.53 -8.60 -25.27
C GLY A 33 -7.58 -8.76 -26.78
N ARG A 34 -8.20 -9.85 -27.27
CA ARG A 34 -8.36 -10.10 -28.71
C ARG A 34 -9.23 -9.06 -29.41
N ASP A 35 -10.27 -8.59 -28.73
CA ASP A 35 -11.22 -7.59 -29.26
C ASP A 35 -10.61 -6.19 -29.25
N LEU A 36 -9.52 -5.97 -28.49
CA LEU A 36 -8.81 -4.71 -28.43
C LEU A 36 -7.76 -4.56 -29.55
N ASN A 37 -7.39 -5.62 -30.27
CA ASN A 37 -6.28 -5.59 -31.24
C ASN A 37 -6.39 -4.48 -32.29
N SER A 38 -7.57 -4.29 -32.90
CA SER A 38 -7.78 -3.26 -33.92
C SER A 38 -7.63 -1.86 -33.33
N VAL A 39 -8.25 -1.61 -32.18
CA VAL A 39 -8.19 -0.33 -31.47
C VAL A 39 -6.76 0.02 -31.08
N LEU A 40 -6.01 -0.93 -30.52
CA LEU A 40 -4.62 -0.70 -30.09
C LEU A 40 -3.67 -0.48 -31.28
N ALA A 41 -3.90 -1.19 -32.38
CA ALA A 41 -3.15 -0.98 -33.62
C ALA A 41 -3.44 0.40 -34.25
N ASP A 42 -4.71 0.81 -34.29
CA ASP A 42 -5.12 2.12 -34.80
C ASP A 42 -4.58 3.27 -33.93
N ASN A 43 -4.56 3.10 -32.61
CA ASN A 43 -3.94 4.05 -31.68
C ASN A 43 -2.44 4.26 -31.97
N LEU A 44 -1.69 3.17 -32.15
CA LEU A 44 -0.25 3.21 -32.46
C LEU A 44 0.01 3.81 -33.85
N LYS A 45 -0.85 3.51 -34.82
CA LYS A 45 -0.76 4.10 -36.16
C LYS A 45 -1.02 5.61 -36.14
N SER A 46 -1.98 6.04 -35.33
CA SER A 46 -2.36 7.45 -35.20
C SER A 46 -1.34 8.24 -34.36
N ASN A 47 -0.68 7.59 -33.40
CA ASN A 47 0.28 8.21 -32.50
C ASN A 47 1.57 7.38 -32.44
N PRO A 48 2.50 7.53 -33.39
CA PRO A 48 3.72 6.71 -33.44
C PRO A 48 4.66 6.86 -32.23
N GLY A 49 4.49 7.92 -31.42
CA GLY A 49 5.29 8.17 -30.22
C GLY A 49 4.85 7.42 -28.96
N ILE A 50 3.70 6.73 -28.98
CA ILE A 50 3.27 5.91 -27.84
C ILE A 50 4.08 4.60 -27.78
N LYS A 51 4.26 4.08 -26.58
CA LYS A 51 4.94 2.81 -26.29
C LYS A 51 3.89 1.72 -26.05
N TRP A 52 4.03 0.96 -24.97
CA TRP A 52 3.16 -0.17 -24.63
C TRP A 52 1.75 0.32 -24.33
N GLN A 53 0.76 -0.40 -24.84
CA GLN A 53 -0.64 -0.20 -24.50
C GLN A 53 -1.16 -1.48 -23.86
N TYR A 54 -1.93 -1.38 -22.78
CA TYR A 54 -2.36 -2.56 -22.05
C TYR A 54 -3.72 -2.44 -21.39
N PHE A 55 -4.34 -3.60 -21.20
CA PHE A 55 -5.47 -3.80 -20.30
C PHE A 55 -5.05 -4.79 -19.21
N SER A 56 -5.13 -4.36 -17.96
CA SER A 56 -4.85 -5.17 -16.77
C SER A 56 -6.16 -5.48 -16.07
N SER A 57 -6.66 -6.70 -16.24
CA SER A 57 -7.88 -7.18 -15.59
C SER A 57 -7.71 -7.27 -14.07
N GLU A 58 -8.78 -6.94 -13.34
CA GLU A 58 -8.87 -7.15 -11.90
C GLU A 58 -8.75 -8.63 -11.51
N GLU A 59 -9.10 -9.54 -12.43
CA GLU A 59 -8.97 -11.00 -12.26
C GLU A 59 -7.55 -11.52 -12.51
N GLY A 60 -6.61 -10.68 -12.99
CA GLY A 60 -5.18 -11.02 -13.10
C GLY A 60 -4.70 -11.38 -14.51
N ILE A 61 -5.46 -11.02 -15.54
CA ILE A 61 -5.01 -11.09 -16.93
C ILE A 61 -4.38 -9.75 -17.31
N PHE A 62 -3.12 -9.76 -17.75
CA PHE A 62 -2.45 -8.59 -18.29
C PHE A 62 -2.26 -8.74 -19.80
N THR A 63 -3.09 -8.05 -20.57
CA THR A 63 -2.98 -7.97 -22.02
C THR A 63 -2.13 -6.77 -22.40
N VAL A 64 -1.13 -6.97 -23.25
CA VAL A 64 -0.26 -5.89 -23.73
C VAL A 64 -0.06 -5.93 -25.24
N PHE A 65 0.00 -4.75 -25.85
CA PHE A 65 0.22 -4.50 -27.27
C PHE A 65 1.40 -3.53 -27.44
N PRO A 66 2.25 -3.71 -28.47
CA PRO A 66 2.26 -4.84 -29.40
C PRO A 66 2.75 -6.15 -28.73
N ALA A 67 2.36 -7.29 -29.27
CA ALA A 67 2.83 -8.58 -28.75
C ALA A 67 4.35 -8.71 -28.91
N HIS A 68 5.02 -9.20 -27.88
CA HIS A 68 6.47 -9.36 -27.83
C HIS A 68 6.85 -10.53 -26.92
N LYS A 69 8.13 -10.89 -26.92
CA LYS A 69 8.66 -11.90 -26.00
C LYS A 69 9.06 -11.25 -24.68
N PHE A 70 8.41 -11.64 -23.59
CA PHE A 70 8.82 -11.21 -22.25
C PHE A 70 10.22 -11.73 -21.91
N GLN A 71 11.09 -10.85 -21.41
CA GLN A 71 12.46 -11.22 -21.02
C GLN A 71 12.51 -11.97 -19.68
N CYS A 72 11.59 -11.68 -18.75
CA CYS A 72 11.57 -12.29 -17.41
C CYS A 72 10.70 -13.56 -17.37
N LYS A 73 11.28 -14.67 -16.91
CA LYS A 73 10.58 -15.97 -16.72
C LYS A 73 9.82 -16.09 -15.39
N GLY A 74 9.67 -14.99 -14.64
CA GLY A 74 9.05 -15.00 -13.31
C GLY A 74 7.52 -14.84 -13.34
N VAL A 75 6.91 -14.94 -12.15
CA VAL A 75 5.52 -14.54 -11.94
C VAL A 75 5.37 -13.04 -12.27
N TYR A 76 4.30 -12.68 -12.97
CA TYR A 76 3.90 -11.29 -13.14
C TYR A 76 2.69 -11.00 -12.30
N GLU A 77 2.71 -9.87 -11.62
CA GLU A 77 1.51 -9.29 -11.07
C GLU A 77 1.52 -7.81 -11.44
N HIS A 78 0.66 -7.43 -12.38
CA HIS A 78 0.53 -6.02 -12.73
C HIS A 78 -0.25 -5.26 -11.65
N ARG A 79 -1.14 -5.95 -10.93
CA ARG A 79 -2.03 -5.35 -9.92
C ARG A 79 -1.28 -4.88 -8.68
N SER A 80 -0.06 -5.35 -8.43
CA SER A 80 0.79 -4.86 -7.34
C SER A 80 1.67 -3.66 -7.74
N ARG A 81 1.61 -3.20 -9.00
CA ARG A 81 2.45 -2.09 -9.47
C ARG A 81 1.85 -0.73 -9.15
N PRO A 82 2.66 0.28 -8.81
CA PRO A 82 2.18 1.64 -8.52
C PRO A 82 1.26 2.23 -9.59
N VAL A 83 1.51 1.94 -10.87
CA VAL A 83 0.65 2.41 -11.99
C VAL A 83 -0.78 1.86 -11.94
N TYR A 84 -0.96 0.62 -11.44
CA TYR A 84 -2.27 0.03 -11.24
C TYR A 84 -2.90 0.54 -9.94
N VAL A 85 -2.12 0.57 -8.84
CA VAL A 85 -2.59 1.03 -7.53
C VAL A 85 -3.07 2.47 -7.58
N SER A 86 -2.33 3.36 -8.24
CA SER A 86 -2.68 4.77 -8.38
C SER A 86 -3.90 5.02 -9.26
N ALA A 87 -4.21 4.13 -10.20
CA ALA A 87 -5.42 4.19 -11.02
C ALA A 87 -6.66 3.73 -10.23
N VAL A 88 -6.56 2.63 -9.48
CA VAL A 88 -7.69 2.03 -8.76
C VAL A 88 -7.98 2.71 -7.43
N ALA A 89 -6.93 3.12 -6.71
CA ALA A 89 -7.02 3.76 -5.41
C ALA A 89 -6.27 5.11 -5.41
N PRO A 90 -6.73 6.10 -6.19
CA PRO A 90 -6.00 7.35 -6.45
C PRO A 90 -5.84 8.32 -5.27
N GLN A 91 -6.47 8.03 -4.13
CA GLN A 91 -6.44 8.85 -2.93
C GLN A 91 -5.13 8.63 -2.18
N SER A 92 -4.56 9.70 -1.64
CA SER A 92 -3.36 9.63 -0.83
C SER A 92 -3.54 8.68 0.34
N LYS A 93 -2.49 7.91 0.63
CA LYS A 93 -2.45 6.92 1.71
C LYS A 93 -1.34 7.26 2.68
N HIS A 94 -1.64 7.09 3.95
CA HIS A 94 -0.68 7.13 5.03
C HIS A 94 -0.52 5.71 5.57
N ILE A 95 0.63 5.09 5.30
CA ILE A 95 0.86 3.66 5.51
C ILE A 95 1.96 3.49 6.57
N VAL A 96 1.70 2.67 7.58
CA VAL A 96 2.74 2.17 8.50
C VAL A 96 2.82 0.67 8.35
N VAL A 97 4.00 0.15 7.98
CA VAL A 97 4.26 -1.30 7.96
C VAL A 97 5.00 -1.66 9.24
N MET A 98 4.46 -2.56 10.03
CA MET A 98 5.04 -3.07 11.27
C MET A 98 5.49 -4.52 11.06
N VAL A 99 6.78 -4.78 11.23
CA VAL A 99 7.41 -6.10 11.14
C VAL A 99 7.74 -6.59 12.55
N ASP A 100 7.04 -7.64 12.99
CA ASP A 100 7.39 -8.38 14.19
C ASP A 100 8.64 -9.22 13.94
N HIS A 101 9.66 -9.05 14.79
CA HIS A 101 10.90 -9.84 14.74
C HIS A 101 11.35 -10.29 16.13
N GLY A 102 10.45 -10.36 17.11
CA GLY A 102 10.76 -10.86 18.45
C GLY A 102 10.83 -12.39 18.51
N ALA A 103 11.05 -12.91 19.72
CA ALA A 103 11.42 -14.31 19.99
C ALA A 103 10.41 -15.37 19.51
N SER A 104 9.18 -14.95 19.19
CA SER A 104 8.12 -15.84 18.74
C SER A 104 8.09 -16.08 17.22
N VAL A 105 8.87 -15.30 16.46
CA VAL A 105 8.93 -15.35 15.00
C VAL A 105 10.11 -16.23 14.59
N THR A 106 9.86 -17.28 13.81
CA THR A 106 10.92 -18.13 13.25
C THR A 106 11.67 -17.43 12.13
N ASP A 107 12.87 -17.88 11.78
CA ASP A 107 13.63 -17.34 10.64
C ASP A 107 12.84 -17.38 9.33
N THR A 108 12.06 -18.45 9.12
CA THR A 108 11.15 -18.58 7.97
C THR A 108 10.06 -17.51 7.99
N GLN A 109 9.39 -17.31 9.13
CA GLN A 109 8.36 -16.28 9.27
C GLN A 109 8.95 -14.88 9.09
N LEU A 110 10.15 -14.63 9.62
CA LEU A 110 10.86 -13.37 9.45
C LEU A 110 11.23 -13.13 7.99
N GLN A 111 11.64 -14.17 7.26
CA GLN A 111 11.88 -14.07 5.82
C GLN A 111 10.60 -13.68 5.07
N ILE A 112 9.49 -14.37 5.33
CA ILE A 112 8.18 -14.03 4.75
C ILE A 112 7.79 -12.59 5.09
N ALA A 113 8.01 -12.14 6.33
CA ALA A 113 7.71 -10.78 6.75
C ALA A 113 8.56 -9.74 6.01
N ARG A 114 9.87 -9.98 5.85
CA ARG A 114 10.77 -9.10 5.09
C ARG A 114 10.34 -9.01 3.63
N ASP A 115 10.12 -10.16 2.98
CA ASP A 115 9.69 -10.21 1.58
C ASP A 115 8.33 -9.54 1.39
N SER A 116 7.41 -9.74 2.34
CA SER A 116 6.09 -9.09 2.31
C SER A 116 6.17 -7.58 2.45
N ALA A 117 7.01 -7.09 3.38
CA ALA A 117 7.23 -5.66 3.57
C ALA A 117 7.86 -5.01 2.31
N LEU A 118 8.76 -5.71 1.62
CA LEU A 118 9.32 -5.26 0.34
C LEU A 118 8.27 -5.19 -0.77
N VAL A 119 7.41 -6.20 -0.89
CA VAL A 119 6.31 -6.20 -1.87
C VAL A 119 5.35 -5.04 -1.60
N ILE A 120 4.95 -4.82 -0.35
CA ILE A 120 4.10 -3.68 0.04
C ILE A 120 4.78 -2.35 -0.31
N LEU A 121 6.06 -2.18 0.05
CA LEU A 121 6.84 -0.97 -0.21
C LEU A 121 6.93 -0.65 -1.71
N ASN A 122 7.09 -1.68 -2.55
CA ASN A 122 7.14 -1.53 -4.00
C ASN A 122 5.77 -1.18 -4.62
N ALA A 123 4.67 -1.62 -4.00
CA ALA A 123 3.31 -1.34 -4.45
C ALA A 123 2.82 0.07 -4.10
N VAL A 124 3.41 0.71 -3.09
CA VAL A 124 3.04 2.07 -2.66
C VAL A 124 3.32 3.09 -3.75
N ASP A 125 2.36 3.96 -4.05
CA ASP A 125 2.51 5.03 -5.03
C ASP A 125 3.39 6.17 -4.49
N GLU A 126 4.09 6.89 -5.35
CA GLU A 126 5.03 7.93 -4.90
C GLU A 126 4.35 9.15 -4.24
N HIS A 127 3.04 9.33 -4.45
CA HIS A 127 2.25 10.37 -3.78
C HIS A 127 1.73 9.97 -2.39
N ASP A 128 1.97 8.72 -1.98
CA ASP A 128 1.63 8.23 -0.65
C ASP A 128 2.77 8.50 0.34
N LYS A 129 2.46 8.41 1.63
CA LYS A 129 3.45 8.50 2.70
C LYS A 129 3.54 7.17 3.43
N ILE A 130 4.75 6.72 3.70
CA ILE A 130 5.04 5.42 4.31
C ILE A 130 6.07 5.54 5.43
N SER A 131 6.00 4.63 6.40
CA SER A 131 7.11 4.31 7.32
C SER A 131 7.11 2.82 7.62
N ILE A 132 8.29 2.26 7.87
CA ILE A 132 8.46 0.86 8.27
C ILE A 132 9.03 0.82 9.69
N LEU A 133 8.37 0.07 10.56
CA LEU A 133 8.73 -0.19 11.95
C LEU A 133 9.17 -1.65 12.11
N SER A 134 10.28 -1.88 12.79
CA SER A 134 10.64 -3.20 13.33
C SER A 134 10.29 -3.22 14.82
N VAL A 135 9.65 -4.30 15.28
CA VAL A 135 9.17 -4.44 16.66
C VAL A 135 9.70 -5.74 17.27
N ALA A 136 10.48 -5.60 18.35
CA ALA A 136 10.90 -6.67 19.27
C ALA A 136 10.92 -6.10 20.71
N GLU A 137 12.04 -6.14 21.45
CA GLU A 137 12.12 -5.46 22.76
C GLU A 137 12.02 -3.93 22.66
N ALA A 138 12.26 -3.38 21.48
CA ALA A 138 12.14 -1.96 21.20
C ALA A 138 11.51 -1.75 19.82
N VAL A 139 10.90 -0.59 19.63
CA VAL A 139 10.38 -0.16 18.32
C VAL A 139 11.44 0.65 17.62
N ARG A 140 11.87 0.19 16.43
CA ARG A 140 12.84 0.92 15.59
C ARG A 140 12.15 1.33 14.29
N SER A 141 12.40 2.55 13.85
CA SER A 141 11.93 3.05 12.55
C SER A 141 13.11 3.20 11.60
N CYS A 142 12.85 3.10 10.30
CA CYS A 142 13.82 3.52 9.28
C CYS A 142 14.09 5.04 9.44
N SER A 143 15.28 5.40 9.93
CA SER A 143 15.67 6.80 10.13
C SER A 143 16.28 7.35 8.84
N LEU A 144 15.44 7.92 7.97
CA LEU A 144 15.90 8.57 6.73
C LEU A 144 16.65 9.87 7.01
N ASP A 145 16.08 10.69 7.90
CA ASP A 145 16.61 11.95 8.43
C ASP A 145 15.99 12.22 9.81
N GLN A 146 16.22 13.42 10.38
CA GLN A 146 15.68 13.78 11.69
C GLN A 146 14.16 14.05 11.68
N CYS A 147 13.58 14.43 10.54
CA CYS A 147 12.15 14.74 10.39
C CYS A 147 11.31 13.45 10.37
N TYR A 148 11.76 12.43 9.63
CA TYR A 148 11.02 11.18 9.46
C TYR A 148 11.16 10.19 10.62
N LYS A 149 11.78 10.61 11.74
CA LYS A 149 11.69 9.90 13.02
C LYS A 149 10.32 10.04 13.68
N SER A 150 9.62 11.15 13.41
CA SER A 150 8.32 11.48 14.02
C SER A 150 7.19 11.63 13.00
N LEU A 151 7.49 11.53 11.70
CA LEU A 151 6.57 11.69 10.58
C LEU A 151 6.69 10.53 9.59
N LEU A 152 5.65 10.32 8.79
CA LEU A 152 5.73 9.46 7.62
C LEU A 152 6.51 10.17 6.50
N SER A 153 7.30 9.41 5.77
CA SER A 153 8.06 9.92 4.63
C SER A 153 7.32 9.74 3.31
N PRO A 154 7.41 10.68 2.36
CA PRO A 154 6.97 10.45 0.99
C PRO A 154 7.63 9.21 0.39
N ALA A 155 6.87 8.41 -0.34
CA ALA A 155 7.32 7.15 -0.91
C ALA A 155 8.15 7.31 -2.20
N THR A 156 9.11 8.24 -2.21
CA THR A 156 10.03 8.46 -3.33
C THR A 156 10.92 7.25 -3.57
N SER A 157 11.47 7.14 -4.77
CA SER A 157 12.46 6.11 -5.11
C SER A 157 13.66 6.04 -4.14
N GLU A 158 14.17 7.18 -3.65
CA GLU A 158 15.26 7.19 -2.66
C GLU A 158 14.79 6.67 -1.28
N THR A 159 13.62 7.10 -0.82
CA THR A 159 13.01 6.62 0.42
C THR A 159 12.80 5.12 0.37
N LYS A 160 12.20 4.62 -0.70
CA LYS A 160 11.97 3.19 -0.92
C LYS A 160 13.28 2.41 -0.89
N ARG A 161 14.33 2.88 -1.57
CA ARG A 161 15.66 2.23 -1.53
C ARG A 161 16.23 2.13 -0.12
N LYS A 162 16.17 3.20 0.68
CA LYS A 162 16.66 3.19 2.08
C LYS A 162 15.82 2.27 2.97
N MET A 163 14.51 2.28 2.80
CA MET A 163 13.59 1.39 3.52
C MET A 163 13.79 -0.08 3.15
N SER A 164 14.04 -0.41 1.88
CA SER A 164 14.36 -1.77 1.46
C SER A 164 15.62 -2.28 2.16
N THR A 165 16.67 -1.46 2.24
CA THR A 165 17.88 -1.80 3.00
C THR A 165 17.59 -1.99 4.49
N PHE A 166 16.76 -1.14 5.09
CA PHE A 166 16.34 -1.29 6.48
C PHE A 166 15.62 -2.63 6.71
N VAL A 167 14.65 -2.99 5.85
CA VAL A 167 13.89 -4.24 5.92
C VAL A 167 14.80 -5.46 5.79
N SER A 168 15.69 -5.47 4.79
CA SER A 168 16.62 -6.59 4.57
C SER A 168 17.54 -6.84 5.77
N ASN A 169 17.86 -5.80 6.52
CA ASN A 169 18.73 -5.85 7.70
C ASN A 169 18.01 -6.19 9.01
N ILE A 170 16.68 -6.38 9.01
CA ILE A 170 15.96 -6.83 10.21
C ILE A 170 16.41 -8.27 10.53
N LYS A 171 16.81 -8.49 11.79
CA LYS A 171 17.24 -9.78 12.33
C LYS A 171 16.31 -10.20 13.46
N ALA A 172 16.17 -11.51 13.66
CA ALA A 172 15.45 -12.06 14.79
C ALA A 172 16.04 -11.53 16.11
N SER A 173 15.17 -11.25 17.08
CA SER A 173 15.53 -10.93 18.46
C SER A 173 15.06 -12.04 19.37
N ASP A 174 15.86 -12.37 20.38
CA ASP A 174 15.51 -13.34 21.43
C ASP A 174 14.56 -12.77 22.49
N ALA A 175 14.20 -11.49 22.38
CA ALA A 175 13.31 -10.82 23.31
C ALA A 175 11.85 -10.81 22.83
N ALA A 176 10.92 -10.72 23.79
CA ALA A 176 9.49 -10.64 23.50
C ALA A 176 9.13 -9.33 22.76
N THR A 177 8.19 -9.43 21.82
CA THR A 177 7.70 -8.31 21.02
C THR A 177 6.86 -7.34 21.85
N GLN A 178 7.22 -6.06 21.89
CA GLN A 178 6.41 -5.01 22.49
C GLN A 178 5.30 -4.53 21.54
N HIS A 179 4.26 -5.36 21.37
CA HIS A 179 3.12 -5.10 20.48
C HIS A 179 2.47 -3.73 20.70
N ALA A 180 2.09 -3.44 21.95
CA ALA A 180 1.43 -2.20 22.33
C ALA A 180 2.29 -0.95 22.01
N ALA A 181 3.60 -1.01 22.27
CA ALA A 181 4.53 0.08 21.96
C ALA A 181 4.66 0.28 20.44
N GLY A 182 4.68 -0.81 19.66
CA GLY A 182 4.68 -0.76 18.20
C GLY A 182 3.47 -0.01 17.64
N PHE A 183 2.26 -0.38 18.11
CA PHE A 183 1.04 0.32 17.70
C PHE A 183 1.03 1.78 18.16
N GLN A 184 1.46 2.05 19.40
CA GLN A 184 1.56 3.43 19.89
C GLN A 184 2.42 4.29 18.96
N LYS A 185 3.60 3.80 18.56
CA LYS A 185 4.48 4.50 17.63
C LYS A 185 3.86 4.66 16.24
N ALA A 186 3.18 3.64 15.71
CA ALA A 186 2.51 3.70 14.42
C ALA A 186 1.43 4.80 14.39
N PHE A 187 0.57 4.84 15.41
CA PHE A 187 -0.45 5.87 15.54
C PHE A 187 0.14 7.27 15.74
N GLN A 188 1.23 7.41 16.50
CA GLN A 188 1.94 8.67 16.63
C GLN A 188 2.44 9.20 15.28
N LEU A 189 3.01 8.34 14.43
CA LEU A 189 3.45 8.74 13.08
C LEU A 189 2.27 9.21 12.22
N LEU A 190 1.16 8.47 12.24
CA LEU A 190 -0.07 8.83 11.52
C LEU A 190 -0.63 10.18 11.99
N ARG A 191 -0.74 10.37 13.31
CA ARG A 191 -1.27 11.60 13.92
C ARG A 191 -0.40 12.81 13.62
N ASN A 192 0.90 12.70 13.82
CA ASN A 192 1.83 13.81 13.57
C ASN A 192 1.81 14.21 12.09
N THR A 193 1.79 13.24 11.18
CA THR A 193 1.73 13.49 9.73
C THR A 193 0.40 14.14 9.33
N SER A 194 -0.70 13.67 9.90
CA SER A 194 -2.04 14.18 9.59
C SER A 194 -2.27 15.58 10.16
N GLY A 195 -1.66 15.91 11.30
CA GLY A 195 -1.77 17.24 11.92
C GLY A 195 -1.00 18.35 11.19
N LEU A 196 0.02 18.01 10.39
CA LEU A 196 0.85 19.00 9.68
C LEU A 196 0.22 19.54 8.39
N CYS A 197 -0.67 18.79 7.75
CA CYS A 197 -1.39 19.29 6.58
C CYS A 197 -2.87 19.34 6.94
N LYS A 198 -3.55 20.45 6.62
CA LYS A 198 -5.02 20.49 6.57
C LYS A 198 -5.46 19.57 5.42
N HIS A 199 -5.42 18.26 5.65
CA HIS A 199 -5.71 17.27 4.62
C HIS A 199 -7.15 17.45 4.15
N GLY A 200 -7.35 17.41 2.83
CA GLY A 200 -8.68 17.19 2.27
C GLY A 200 -9.28 15.91 2.85
N ALA A 201 -10.61 15.85 2.93
CA ALA A 201 -11.39 14.83 3.63
C ALA A 201 -11.25 13.37 3.11
N THR A 202 -10.17 13.00 2.42
CA THR A 202 -10.08 11.77 1.61
C THR A 202 -8.76 10.97 1.75
N THR A 203 -7.88 11.25 2.72
CA THR A 203 -6.66 10.44 2.92
C THR A 203 -6.97 9.15 3.67
N ASP A 204 -6.57 8.00 3.12
CA ASP A 204 -6.74 6.70 3.78
C ASP A 204 -5.55 6.42 4.72
N MET A 205 -5.82 6.03 5.97
CA MET A 205 -4.79 5.69 6.96
C MET A 205 -4.79 4.20 7.26
N VAL A 206 -3.63 3.55 7.11
CA VAL A 206 -3.51 2.09 7.18
C VAL A 206 -2.29 1.70 8.01
N ILE A 207 -2.49 0.78 8.94
CA ILE A 207 -1.41 0.05 9.61
C ILE A 207 -1.43 -1.39 9.08
N ILE A 208 -0.30 -1.84 8.54
CA ILE A 208 -0.11 -3.21 8.10
C ILE A 208 0.80 -3.91 9.10
N TYR A 209 0.31 -4.98 9.73
CA TYR A 209 1.03 -5.68 10.77
C TYR A 209 1.35 -7.13 10.38
N LEU A 210 2.65 -7.44 10.29
CA LEU A 210 3.20 -8.75 9.93
C LEU A 210 3.69 -9.44 11.21
N SER A 211 2.99 -10.48 11.68
CA SER A 211 3.30 -11.15 12.94
C SER A 211 2.80 -12.58 13.01
N SER A 212 3.40 -13.40 13.88
CA SER A 212 2.89 -14.73 14.24
C SER A 212 1.62 -14.68 15.12
N GLY A 213 1.28 -13.51 15.69
CA GLY A 213 0.13 -13.32 16.57
C GLY A 213 0.37 -13.78 18.02
N ILE A 214 1.59 -14.21 18.33
CA ILE A 214 1.97 -14.66 19.68
C ILE A 214 2.26 -13.44 20.56
N THR A 215 1.41 -13.28 21.57
CA THR A 215 1.64 -12.45 22.76
C THR A 215 2.10 -13.42 23.86
N SER A 216 3.15 -13.09 24.62
CA SER A 216 3.93 -13.91 25.57
C SER A 216 3.39 -15.28 26.04
N ARG A 217 4.28 -16.27 26.21
CA ARG A 217 3.90 -17.61 26.70
C ARG A 217 3.42 -17.54 28.16
N GLU A 218 2.32 -18.24 28.45
CA GLU A 218 1.72 -18.55 29.77
C GLU A 218 0.66 -17.59 30.35
N SER A 219 0.60 -16.30 30.00
CA SER A 219 -0.56 -15.44 30.34
C SER A 219 -0.68 -14.22 29.42
N SER A 220 -1.02 -14.43 28.15
CA SER A 220 -1.02 -13.39 27.11
C SER A 220 -2.21 -12.43 27.12
N GLU A 221 -3.22 -12.66 27.95
CA GLU A 221 -4.42 -11.81 28.03
C GLU A 221 -4.19 -10.34 28.46
N PRO A 222 -3.31 -10.01 29.43
CA PRO A 222 -3.00 -8.63 29.76
C PRO A 222 -2.29 -7.91 28.61
N GLU A 223 -1.43 -8.62 27.86
CA GLU A 223 -0.70 -8.05 26.72
C GLU A 223 -1.61 -7.81 25.51
N LYS A 224 -2.49 -8.76 25.18
CA LYS A 224 -3.54 -8.57 24.16
C LYS A 224 -4.45 -7.40 24.52
N ARG A 225 -4.87 -7.32 25.78
CA ARG A 225 -5.67 -6.21 26.32
C ARG A 225 -4.92 -4.89 26.24
N ALA A 226 -3.64 -4.85 26.60
CA ALA A 226 -2.82 -3.64 26.53
C ALA A 226 -2.69 -3.16 25.08
N THR A 227 -2.40 -4.07 24.14
CA THR A 227 -2.30 -3.76 22.71
C THR A 227 -3.61 -3.20 22.17
N LEU A 228 -4.74 -3.86 22.41
CA LEU A 228 -6.06 -3.37 21.96
C LEU A 228 -6.50 -2.10 22.68
N SER A 229 -6.06 -1.88 23.93
CA SER A 229 -6.30 -0.63 24.65
C SER A 229 -5.58 0.53 23.97
N VAL A 230 -4.30 0.35 23.59
CA VAL A 230 -3.55 1.37 22.83
C VAL A 230 -4.20 1.62 21.49
N VAL A 231 -4.53 0.57 20.72
CA VAL A 231 -5.18 0.71 19.41
C VAL A 231 -6.48 1.51 19.52
N ARG A 232 -7.35 1.17 20.49
CA ARG A 232 -8.63 1.86 20.67
C ARG A 232 -8.42 3.34 21.03
N GLU A 233 -7.54 3.61 21.99
CA GLU A 233 -7.32 4.97 22.49
C GLU A 233 -6.67 5.85 21.42
N GLU A 234 -5.63 5.36 20.75
CA GLU A 234 -4.94 6.13 19.71
C GLU A 234 -5.79 6.30 18.45
N ASN A 235 -6.57 5.30 18.02
CA ASN A 235 -7.45 5.45 16.86
C ASN A 235 -8.59 6.46 17.13
N ARG A 236 -9.05 6.59 18.38
CA ARG A 236 -10.03 7.62 18.76
C ARG A 236 -9.53 9.04 18.49
N HIS A 237 -8.23 9.30 18.65
CA HIS A 237 -7.61 10.59 18.32
C HIS A 237 -7.60 10.88 16.82
N LEU A 238 -7.81 9.85 15.99
CA LEU A 238 -7.93 9.92 14.53
C LEU A 238 -9.36 9.65 14.07
N ASN A 239 -10.36 9.91 14.91
CA ASN A 239 -11.78 9.70 14.61
C ASN A 239 -12.11 8.27 14.14
N ASN A 240 -11.38 7.27 14.64
CA ASN A 240 -11.51 5.85 14.28
C ASN A 240 -11.33 5.55 12.78
N SER A 241 -10.58 6.39 12.06
CA SER A 241 -10.40 6.29 10.61
C SER A 241 -9.19 5.44 10.19
N VAL A 242 -8.36 4.98 11.13
CA VAL A 242 -7.24 4.09 10.82
C VAL A 242 -7.73 2.65 10.66
N MET A 243 -7.41 2.05 9.53
CA MET A 243 -7.60 0.62 9.23
C MET A 243 -6.38 -0.19 9.64
N ILE A 244 -6.58 -1.37 10.21
CA ILE A 244 -5.50 -2.30 10.56
C ILE A 244 -5.63 -3.56 9.71
N LEU A 245 -4.62 -3.84 8.90
CA LEU A 245 -4.49 -5.10 8.15
C LEU A 245 -3.49 -5.99 8.87
N THR A 246 -3.88 -7.21 9.21
CA THR A 246 -2.98 -8.18 9.84
C THR A 246 -2.63 -9.30 8.88
N TYR A 247 -1.35 -9.63 8.80
CA TYR A 247 -0.82 -10.74 8.02
C TYR A 247 -0.18 -11.73 8.99
N ALA A 248 -0.88 -12.83 9.22
CA ALA A 248 -0.48 -13.89 10.12
C ALA A 248 0.61 -14.74 9.47
N LEU A 249 1.82 -14.67 10.02
CA LEU A 249 2.98 -15.43 9.55
C LEU A 249 2.89 -16.86 10.09
N MET A 250 2.86 -17.85 9.22
CA MET A 250 2.69 -19.25 9.60
C MET A 250 3.76 -20.12 8.92
N ASN A 251 4.28 -21.09 9.68
CA ASN A 251 5.04 -22.20 9.11
C ASN A 251 4.06 -23.24 8.54
N GLU A 252 4.52 -24.02 7.57
CA GLU A 252 3.71 -25.10 7.00
C GLU A 252 3.23 -26.08 8.08
N GLY A 253 1.94 -26.45 8.05
CA GLY A 253 1.35 -27.49 8.91
C GLY A 253 1.03 -27.10 10.35
N VAL A 254 1.37 -25.89 10.83
CA VAL A 254 1.05 -25.43 12.19
C VAL A 254 -0.27 -24.66 12.20
N THR A 255 -1.24 -25.01 13.07
CA THR A 255 -2.52 -24.27 13.19
C THR A 255 -2.66 -23.58 14.55
N GLY A 256 -2.10 -22.38 14.69
CA GLY A 256 -2.28 -21.53 15.87
C GLY A 256 -3.65 -20.85 15.90
N LEU A 257 -4.72 -21.58 16.23
CA LEU A 257 -6.09 -21.04 16.19
C LEU A 257 -6.31 -19.84 17.15
N LYS A 258 -5.60 -19.80 18.28
CA LYS A 258 -5.72 -18.71 19.27
C LYS A 258 -5.01 -17.44 18.81
N GLU A 259 -3.84 -17.59 18.22
CA GLU A 259 -3.01 -16.52 17.68
C GLU A 259 -3.70 -15.87 16.47
N LEU A 260 -4.26 -16.70 15.59
CA LEU A 260 -5.10 -16.24 14.47
C LEU A 260 -6.34 -15.49 14.94
N ALA A 261 -7.00 -15.97 16.00
CA ALA A 261 -8.16 -15.27 16.56
C ALA A 261 -7.77 -13.87 17.04
N PHE A 262 -6.62 -13.72 17.72
CA PHE A 262 -6.15 -12.41 18.17
C PHE A 262 -5.83 -11.47 17.00
N LEU A 263 -5.10 -11.92 15.98
CA LEU A 263 -4.79 -11.09 14.81
C LEU A 263 -6.04 -10.67 14.03
N ARG A 264 -7.06 -11.53 13.97
CA ARG A 264 -8.37 -11.18 13.40
C ARG A 264 -9.07 -10.12 14.24
N ASP A 265 -9.15 -10.33 15.56
CA ASP A 265 -9.78 -9.37 16.47
C ASP A 265 -9.05 -8.01 16.46
N LEU A 266 -7.73 -8.01 16.23
CA LEU A 266 -6.92 -6.81 16.07
C LEU A 266 -7.24 -6.06 14.77
N ALA A 267 -7.36 -6.77 13.64
CA ALA A 267 -7.77 -6.17 12.36
C ALA A 267 -9.20 -5.61 12.41
N GLU A 268 -10.11 -6.33 13.06
CA GLU A 268 -11.49 -5.88 13.31
C GLU A 268 -11.60 -4.83 14.41
N GLN A 269 -10.50 -4.56 15.13
CA GLN A 269 -10.42 -3.65 16.26
C GLN A 269 -11.44 -3.96 17.38
N ASN A 270 -11.67 -5.24 17.64
CA ASN A 270 -12.65 -5.77 18.59
C ASN A 270 -12.15 -5.69 20.04
N SER A 271 -11.97 -4.47 20.52
CA SER A 271 -11.48 -4.18 21.89
C SER A 271 -12.46 -4.62 22.99
N VAL A 272 -13.76 -4.74 22.68
CA VAL A 272 -14.83 -5.16 23.60
C VAL A 272 -14.58 -6.57 24.13
N LYS A 273 -14.20 -7.50 23.25
CA LYS A 273 -13.91 -8.91 23.58
C LYS A 273 -12.85 -9.06 24.68
N TYR A 274 -11.90 -8.12 24.72
CA TYR A 274 -10.80 -8.10 25.68
C TYR A 274 -11.09 -7.22 26.91
N GLY A 275 -12.33 -6.76 27.07
CA GLY A 275 -12.78 -5.98 28.23
C GLY A 275 -12.12 -4.60 28.34
N VAL A 276 -11.70 -4.01 27.21
CA VAL A 276 -11.12 -2.65 27.17
C VAL A 276 -12.18 -1.60 27.52
N ASP A 277 -13.47 -1.86 27.26
CA ASP A 277 -14.58 -0.94 27.59
C ASP A 277 -14.84 -0.73 29.08
N ARG A 278 -14.47 -1.71 29.93
CA ARG A 278 -14.93 -1.74 31.33
C ARG A 278 -14.25 -0.71 32.25
N LYS A 279 -13.19 -0.02 31.81
CA LYS A 279 -12.49 0.99 32.62
C LYS A 279 -12.92 2.43 32.30
N SER A 280 -13.16 2.76 31.02
CA SER A 280 -13.53 4.13 30.63
C SER A 280 -14.89 4.57 31.19
N ASP A 281 -15.81 3.63 31.41
CA ASP A 281 -17.13 3.94 31.96
C ASP A 281 -17.14 3.95 33.50
N ARG A 282 -16.29 3.16 34.16
CA ARG A 282 -16.21 3.15 35.63
C ARG A 282 -15.57 4.42 36.21
N ASP A 283 -14.62 5.01 35.52
CA ASP A 283 -14.03 6.29 35.96
C ASP A 283 -15.02 7.45 35.69
N ARG A 284 -15.79 7.40 34.59
CA ARG A 284 -16.88 8.36 34.33
C ARG A 284 -18.05 8.23 35.31
N ASP A 285 -18.40 7.02 35.74
CA ASP A 285 -19.46 6.81 36.73
C ASP A 285 -19.02 7.22 38.14
N ARG A 286 -17.75 7.02 38.51
CA ARG A 286 -17.20 7.54 39.78
C ARG A 286 -17.14 9.07 39.83
N ASP A 287 -16.84 9.72 38.70
CA ASP A 287 -16.88 11.19 38.61
C ASP A 287 -18.32 11.72 38.59
N ARG A 288 -19.27 10.98 38.00
CA ARG A 288 -20.71 11.31 38.07
C ARG A 288 -21.29 11.14 39.48
N GLU A 289 -20.92 10.10 40.21
CA GLU A 289 -21.35 9.92 41.62
C GLU A 289 -20.73 10.96 42.56
N ARG A 290 -19.52 11.47 42.29
CA ARG A 290 -18.96 12.61 43.03
C ARG A 290 -19.62 13.94 42.69
N SER A 291 -20.03 14.12 41.44
CA SER A 291 -20.68 15.36 40.94
C SER A 291 -22.17 15.45 41.29
N ALA A 292 -22.81 14.34 41.65
CA ALA A 292 -24.22 14.29 42.08
C ALA A 292 -24.45 14.86 43.50
N SER A 293 -23.40 15.31 44.19
CA SER A 293 -23.49 15.96 45.51
C SER A 293 -23.58 17.50 45.44
N SER A 294 -23.46 18.12 44.26
CA SER A 294 -23.73 19.55 44.07
C SER A 294 -24.71 19.75 42.92
N GLY A 295 -25.97 19.98 43.27
CA GLY A 295 -27.04 20.22 42.31
C GLY A 295 -26.78 21.45 41.44
N MET A 296 -26.95 21.28 40.12
CA MET A 296 -27.79 22.13 39.28
C MET A 296 -27.77 21.58 37.85
N SER A 297 -28.97 21.40 37.33
CA SER A 297 -29.29 20.90 35.99
C SER A 297 -28.93 21.91 34.89
N SER A 298 -28.21 21.45 33.88
CA SER A 298 -28.39 21.91 32.50
C SER A 298 -28.02 20.78 31.54
N SER A 299 -29.06 20.08 31.08
CA SER A 299 -29.01 19.03 30.08
C SER A 299 -28.68 19.61 28.71
N GLY A 300 -27.41 19.49 28.32
CA GLY A 300 -26.95 19.58 26.94
C GLY A 300 -26.12 18.34 26.65
N SER A 301 -26.76 17.17 26.55
CA SER A 301 -26.09 15.95 26.13
C SER A 301 -25.80 16.03 24.63
N SER A 302 -24.71 16.70 24.28
CA SER A 302 -23.98 16.41 23.04
C SER A 302 -23.42 14.99 23.20
N GLY A 303 -24.26 13.99 22.97
CA GLY A 303 -23.82 12.63 22.77
C GLY A 303 -22.88 12.66 21.59
N SER A 304 -21.57 12.61 21.84
CA SER A 304 -20.60 12.38 20.79
C SER A 304 -20.92 10.99 20.22
N THR A 305 -21.62 10.97 19.09
CA THR A 305 -21.82 9.76 18.32
C THR A 305 -20.42 9.27 17.98
N MET A 306 -19.93 8.26 18.72
CA MET A 306 -18.61 7.70 18.46
C MET A 306 -18.60 7.24 17.01
N THR A 307 -17.69 7.78 16.20
CA THR A 307 -17.55 7.37 14.81
C THR A 307 -17.26 5.88 14.77
N ALA A 308 -17.97 5.15 13.90
CA ALA A 308 -17.79 3.72 13.77
C ALA A 308 -16.34 3.40 13.37
N VAL A 309 -15.78 2.33 13.95
CA VAL A 309 -14.41 1.91 13.66
C VAL A 309 -14.32 1.32 12.27
N VAL A 310 -13.34 1.77 11.49
CA VAL A 310 -12.99 1.18 10.20
C VAL A 310 -12.30 -0.16 10.43
N LYS A 311 -13.02 -1.24 10.13
CA LYS A 311 -12.49 -2.61 10.25
C LYS A 311 -11.58 -2.92 9.07
N GLY A 312 -10.45 -3.57 9.36
CA GLY A 312 -9.61 -4.18 8.34
C GLY A 312 -9.82 -5.70 8.27
N SER A 313 -8.87 -6.38 7.64
CA SER A 313 -8.90 -7.83 7.41
C SER A 313 -7.64 -8.52 7.91
N MET A 314 -7.75 -9.80 8.23
CA MET A 314 -6.62 -10.69 8.47
C MET A 314 -6.41 -11.61 7.27
N MET A 315 -5.16 -11.78 6.84
CA MET A 315 -4.75 -12.80 5.87
C MET A 315 -3.65 -13.68 6.47
N VAL A 316 -3.55 -14.93 6.00
CA VAL A 316 -2.50 -15.86 6.40
C VAL A 316 -1.42 -15.89 5.32
N LEU A 317 -0.15 -15.84 5.74
CA LEU A 317 1.01 -15.96 4.88
C LEU A 317 1.89 -17.13 5.31
N ASN A 318 2.35 -17.90 4.33
CA ASN A 318 3.26 -19.02 4.47
C ASN A 318 4.26 -19.05 3.30
N GLN A 319 5.16 -20.03 3.27
CA GLN A 319 6.19 -20.16 2.22
C GLN A 319 5.61 -20.38 0.81
N LEU A 320 4.39 -20.91 0.70
CA LEU A 320 3.70 -21.15 -0.56
C LEU A 320 2.89 -19.94 -1.05
N SER A 321 2.79 -18.91 -0.22
CA SER A 321 1.96 -17.74 -0.51
C SER A 321 2.60 -16.90 -1.62
N ASN A 322 1.80 -16.55 -2.63
CA ASN A 322 2.24 -15.58 -3.62
C ASN A 322 2.06 -14.16 -3.08
N LEU A 323 3.15 -13.57 -2.61
CA LEU A 323 3.15 -12.28 -1.93
C LEU A 323 2.64 -11.14 -2.81
N GLU A 324 2.99 -11.13 -4.10
CA GLU A 324 2.53 -10.12 -5.06
C GLU A 324 0.99 -10.09 -5.18
N THR A 325 0.37 -11.28 -5.29
CA THR A 325 -1.10 -11.40 -5.39
C THR A 325 -1.84 -11.19 -4.06
N THR A 326 -1.13 -11.24 -2.93
CA THR A 326 -1.70 -11.15 -1.59
C THR A 326 -1.38 -9.78 -0.97
N VAL A 327 -0.20 -9.62 -0.36
CA VAL A 327 0.21 -8.37 0.29
C VAL A 327 0.38 -7.21 -0.69
N GLY A 328 0.78 -7.48 -1.94
CA GLY A 328 0.91 -6.47 -2.99
C GLY A 328 -0.42 -5.83 -3.40
N ARG A 329 -1.54 -6.44 -2.99
CA ARG A 329 -2.91 -5.96 -3.24
C ARG A 329 -3.57 -5.38 -1.99
N PHE A 330 -2.81 -4.94 -0.99
CA PHE A 330 -3.36 -4.41 0.27
C PHE A 330 -4.44 -3.33 0.08
N TYR A 331 -4.35 -2.53 -0.99
CA TYR A 331 -5.25 -1.44 -1.32
C TYR A 331 -6.68 -1.90 -1.63
N ILE A 332 -6.93 -3.18 -1.93
CA ILE A 332 -8.29 -3.71 -2.17
C ILE A 332 -9.18 -3.62 -0.92
N ASN A 333 -8.56 -3.52 0.26
CA ASN A 333 -9.27 -3.36 1.53
C ASN A 333 -9.75 -1.92 1.74
N LEU A 334 -9.25 -0.96 0.96
CA LEU A 334 -9.57 0.45 1.13
C LEU A 334 -10.91 0.79 0.47
N PRO A 335 -11.59 1.86 0.93
CA PRO A 335 -12.85 2.28 0.34
C PRO A 335 -12.71 2.56 -1.17
N ASN A 336 -13.41 1.78 -1.99
CA ASN A 336 -13.49 2.03 -3.42
C ASN A 336 -14.43 3.21 -3.68
N ARG A 337 -13.86 4.33 -4.12
CA ARG A 337 -14.61 5.56 -4.44
C ARG A 337 -14.98 5.67 -5.93
N MET A 338 -14.70 4.63 -6.71
CA MET A 338 -14.99 4.54 -8.15
C MET A 338 -14.56 5.80 -8.93
N ILE A 339 -13.35 6.29 -8.66
CA ILE A 339 -12.83 7.48 -9.31
C ILE A 339 -12.35 7.11 -10.71
N ASP A 340 -13.15 7.47 -11.71
CA ASP A 340 -12.86 7.22 -13.12
C ASP A 340 -12.17 8.44 -13.78
N LEU A 341 -10.90 8.65 -13.42
CA LEU A 341 -10.06 9.71 -13.99
C LEU A 341 -8.74 9.13 -14.49
N ALA A 342 -8.28 9.65 -15.62
CA ALA A 342 -6.93 9.38 -16.11
C ALA A 342 -5.88 9.93 -15.14
N ARG A 343 -4.81 9.17 -14.94
CA ARG A 343 -3.70 9.46 -14.04
C ARG A 343 -2.38 9.28 -14.78
N PHE A 344 -1.44 10.17 -14.49
CA PHE A 344 -0.07 10.08 -14.97
C PHE A 344 0.79 9.49 -13.86
N SER A 345 1.61 8.48 -14.18
CA SER A 345 2.68 8.05 -13.30
C SER A 345 3.82 9.07 -13.33
N LEU A 346 4.66 9.07 -12.30
CA LEU A 346 6.00 9.62 -12.44
C LEU A 346 6.83 8.78 -13.43
N PRO A 347 7.92 9.34 -13.98
CA PRO A 347 8.79 8.59 -14.87
C PRO A 347 9.43 7.39 -14.15
N TYR A 348 9.45 6.24 -14.81
CA TYR A 348 10.10 5.02 -14.32
C TYR A 348 10.75 4.24 -15.45
N SER A 349 11.64 3.31 -15.12
CA SER A 349 12.33 2.49 -16.12
C SER A 349 11.36 1.56 -16.84
N ASP A 350 11.40 1.56 -18.17
CA ASP A 350 10.63 0.61 -18.98
C ASP A 350 11.08 -0.83 -18.67
N PRO A 351 10.20 -1.71 -18.18
CA PRO A 351 10.55 -3.09 -17.83
C PRO A 351 10.54 -4.04 -19.02
N MET A 352 10.09 -3.60 -20.20
CA MET A 352 9.83 -4.42 -21.38
C MET A 352 10.64 -3.97 -22.60
N GLY A 353 11.01 -2.69 -22.65
CA GLY A 353 11.95 -2.11 -23.58
C GLY A 353 13.16 -1.53 -22.85
N ASP A 354 13.54 -0.31 -23.22
CA ASP A 354 14.60 0.46 -22.59
C ASP A 354 14.21 1.94 -22.45
N GLY A 355 14.84 2.62 -21.49
CA GLY A 355 14.66 4.04 -21.21
C GLY A 355 13.63 4.33 -20.11
N PHE A 356 13.28 5.61 -19.96
CA PHE A 356 12.29 6.08 -19.00
C PHE A 356 10.95 6.31 -19.70
N ILE A 357 9.87 5.82 -19.09
CA ILE A 357 8.51 5.97 -19.56
C ILE A 357 7.64 6.61 -18.48
N MET A 358 6.56 7.24 -18.91
CA MET A 358 5.44 7.62 -18.07
C MET A 358 4.19 6.90 -18.56
N THR A 359 3.36 6.44 -17.65
CA THR A 359 2.08 5.79 -17.97
C THR A 359 0.94 6.76 -17.79
N VAL A 360 0.04 6.80 -18.76
CA VAL A 360 -1.32 7.31 -18.57
C VAL A 360 -2.24 6.13 -18.31
N SER A 361 -2.82 6.04 -17.10
CA SER A 361 -3.69 4.94 -16.69
C SER A 361 -5.09 5.43 -16.31
N ARG A 362 -6.10 4.59 -16.54
CA ARG A 362 -7.49 4.86 -16.18
C ARG A 362 -8.20 3.56 -15.78
N PRO A 363 -8.93 3.52 -14.65
CA PRO A 363 -9.71 2.35 -14.28
C PRO A 363 -10.93 2.16 -15.19
N CYS A 364 -11.36 0.92 -15.38
CA CYS A 364 -12.53 0.57 -16.17
C CYS A 364 -13.58 -0.10 -15.28
N TYR A 365 -14.79 0.44 -15.26
CA TYR A 365 -15.89 -0.07 -14.45
C TYR A 365 -17.06 -0.55 -15.32
N PHE A 366 -17.77 -1.58 -14.84
CA PHE A 366 -19.08 -2.01 -15.34
C PHE A 366 -20.08 -2.01 -14.19
N GLY A 367 -20.98 -1.04 -14.17
CA GLY A 367 -21.76 -0.72 -12.97
C GLY A 367 -20.83 -0.35 -11.82
N ASN A 368 -20.94 -1.05 -10.68
CA ASN A 368 -20.07 -0.83 -9.51
C ASN A 368 -18.88 -1.80 -9.44
N LEU A 369 -18.64 -2.59 -10.50
CA LEU A 369 -17.57 -3.58 -10.55
C LEU A 369 -16.36 -3.01 -11.32
N LEU A 370 -15.18 -3.07 -10.70
CA LEU A 370 -13.92 -2.80 -11.38
C LEU A 370 -13.61 -3.98 -12.32
N LEU A 371 -13.52 -3.72 -13.62
CA LEU A 371 -13.08 -4.71 -14.61
C LEU A 371 -11.56 -4.78 -14.70
N GLY A 372 -10.87 -3.65 -14.51
CA GLY A 372 -9.42 -3.55 -14.64
C GLY A 372 -8.95 -2.12 -14.87
N VAL A 373 -7.75 -1.98 -15.41
CA VAL A 373 -7.11 -0.70 -15.74
C VAL A 373 -6.60 -0.75 -17.18
N VAL A 374 -6.91 0.28 -17.96
CA VAL A 374 -6.22 0.53 -19.23
C VAL A 374 -5.04 1.45 -18.99
N GLY A 375 -3.95 1.22 -19.71
CA GLY A 375 -2.75 2.04 -19.64
C GLY A 375 -2.09 2.22 -21.01
N VAL A 376 -1.48 3.38 -21.19
CA VAL A 376 -0.62 3.69 -22.35
C VAL A 376 0.66 4.31 -21.82
N ASP A 377 1.78 3.73 -22.21
CA ASP A 377 3.11 4.24 -21.88
C ASP A 377 3.56 5.23 -22.96
N VAL A 378 4.25 6.28 -22.53
CA VAL A 378 4.85 7.30 -23.39
C VAL A 378 6.32 7.43 -23.01
N ASN A 379 7.19 7.54 -24.01
CA ASN A 379 8.61 7.79 -23.75
C ASN A 379 8.77 9.16 -23.07
N LEU A 380 9.52 9.23 -21.98
CA LEU A 380 9.80 10.49 -21.32
C LEU A 380 10.48 11.48 -22.29
N ALA A 381 11.37 11.01 -23.16
CA ALA A 381 12.03 11.85 -24.15
C ALA A 381 11.05 12.55 -25.10
N TYR A 382 9.92 11.91 -25.43
CA TYR A 382 8.88 12.48 -26.29
C TYR A 382 8.11 13.61 -25.58
N ILE A 383 7.82 13.45 -24.28
CA ILE A 383 7.17 14.50 -23.47
C ILE A 383 8.09 15.72 -23.32
N LEU A 384 9.39 15.49 -23.33
CA LEU A 384 10.41 16.52 -23.10
C LEU A 384 10.88 17.21 -24.38
N GLU A 385 10.55 16.69 -25.57
CA GLU A 385 11.05 17.19 -26.85
C GLU A 385 10.87 18.70 -26.96
N ASP A 386 9.63 19.19 -26.77
CA ASP A 386 9.29 20.62 -26.88
C ASP A 386 9.98 21.52 -25.86
N VAL A 387 10.44 20.95 -24.75
CA VAL A 387 10.98 21.69 -23.60
C VAL A 387 12.51 21.65 -23.55
N THR A 388 13.12 20.62 -24.13
CA THR A 388 14.58 20.43 -24.17
C THR A 388 15.29 21.43 -25.09
N TYR A 389 14.58 22.00 -26.07
CA TYR A 389 15.12 23.03 -26.96
C TYR A 389 15.09 24.45 -26.37
N TYR A 390 14.40 24.65 -25.23
CA TYR A 390 14.36 25.96 -24.57
C TYR A 390 15.72 26.26 -23.91
N GLN A 391 16.49 27.17 -24.51
CA GLN A 391 17.74 27.69 -23.97
C GLN A 391 17.75 29.21 -24.10
N ASP A 392 17.62 29.90 -22.96
CA ASP A 392 17.78 31.35 -22.87
C ASP A 392 19.24 31.73 -22.54
N SER A 393 19.94 30.87 -21.79
CA SER A 393 21.38 30.99 -21.54
C SER A 393 22.03 29.65 -21.17
N LEU A 394 23.36 29.61 -21.09
CA LEU A 394 24.11 28.44 -20.59
C LEU A 394 23.81 28.08 -19.12
N ALA A 395 23.18 29.00 -18.37
CA ALA A 395 22.75 28.80 -16.99
C ALA A 395 21.26 28.46 -16.86
N SER A 396 20.49 28.49 -17.94
CA SER A 396 19.06 28.13 -17.92
C SER A 396 18.87 26.63 -18.15
N TYR A 397 18.01 26.01 -17.33
CA TYR A 397 17.49 24.67 -17.54
C TYR A 397 15.98 24.71 -17.36
N THR A 398 15.28 23.81 -18.03
CA THR A 398 13.85 23.61 -17.78
C THR A 398 13.66 22.45 -16.83
N PHE A 399 12.54 22.41 -16.12
CA PHE A 399 12.12 21.28 -15.30
C PHE A 399 10.62 21.09 -15.45
N LEU A 400 10.16 19.86 -15.25
CA LEU A 400 8.74 19.56 -15.11
C LEU A 400 8.43 19.26 -13.66
N ILE A 401 7.31 19.77 -13.18
CA ILE A 401 6.82 19.50 -11.83
C ILE A 401 5.36 19.10 -11.92
N ASP A 402 4.97 18.08 -11.18
CA ASP A 402 3.57 17.73 -11.04
C ASP A 402 2.84 18.74 -10.13
N ASN A 403 1.52 18.59 -10.02
CA ASN A 403 0.69 19.42 -9.14
C ASN A 403 0.88 19.12 -7.64
N LYS A 404 1.73 18.17 -7.28
CA LYS A 404 2.05 17.76 -5.91
C LYS A 404 3.49 18.10 -5.53
N GLY A 405 4.23 18.78 -6.40
CA GLY A 405 5.59 19.24 -6.14
C GLY A 405 6.69 18.19 -6.37
N GLN A 406 6.40 17.07 -7.05
CA GLN A 406 7.40 16.10 -7.46
C GLN A 406 8.02 16.53 -8.80
N TRP A 407 9.34 16.62 -8.81
CA TRP A 407 10.13 17.16 -9.92
C TRP A 407 10.62 16.02 -10.81
N VAL A 408 10.55 16.23 -12.12
CA VAL A 408 11.34 15.47 -13.09
C VAL A 408 12.57 16.33 -13.38
N GLU A 409 13.70 15.98 -12.78
CA GLU A 409 14.97 16.70 -12.97
C GLU A 409 15.50 16.43 -14.39
N LEU A 410 15.60 17.48 -15.20
CA LEU A 410 16.27 17.48 -16.49
C LEU A 410 17.73 17.83 -16.26
N ARG A 411 18.56 16.85 -15.90
CA ARG A 411 20.02 17.04 -16.03
C ARG A 411 20.43 16.80 -17.48
N ARG A 412 21.21 17.74 -18.03
CA ARG A 412 21.99 17.50 -19.25
C ARG A 412 23.00 16.39 -19.04
#